data_AF-A0A1Y4EK77-F1
#
_entry.id   AF-A0A1Y4EK77-F1
#
_cell.length_a   1.000
_cell.length_b   1.000
_cell.length_c   1.000
_cell.angle_alpha   90.00
_cell.angle_beta   90.00
_cell.angle_gamma   90.00
#
_symmetry.space_group_name_H-M   'P 1'
#
loop_
_entity.id
_entity.type
_entity.pdbx_description
1 polymer ?
#
loop_
_entity_poly.entity_id
_entity_poly.type
_entity_poly.pdbx_seq_one_letter_code
_entity_poly.pdbx_strand_id
1 'polypeptide(L)'
;MKKLILIVMMFCIGNLFIFASFDNTSIYTVETESEIIIDQLYESKNVETYKFIIDNAIENGCINVTYYIDDKAVKTNYNVLVFQDETSYFFIGTTSKCLFLRPDEKHKRFTDGKVDVSSIDEGFIYALQNVSYIREEKGMIRNNDLIMQFENNYNNHNYRIEFKYGVDTM
;
A
#
# COMPACT_ATOMS: atom_id res chain seq x y z
N MET A 1 -61.73 -23.65 20.95
CA MET A 1 -60.72 -23.10 20.02
C MET A 1 -60.35 -21.65 20.38
N LYS A 2 -59.80 -21.41 21.59
CA LYS A 2 -59.31 -20.08 22.03
C LYS A 2 -57.99 -20.14 22.81
N LYS A 3 -57.45 -21.33 23.10
CA LYS A 3 -56.22 -21.50 23.89
C LYS A 3 -54.95 -21.77 23.06
N LEU A 4 -55.09 -22.13 21.78
CA LEU A 4 -53.96 -22.39 20.88
C LEU A 4 -53.40 -21.11 20.22
N ILE A 5 -54.21 -20.06 20.09
CA ILE A 5 -53.81 -18.79 19.46
C ILE A 5 -52.89 -17.98 20.38
N LEU A 6 -52.98 -18.17 21.70
CA LEU A 6 -52.18 -17.42 22.68
C LEU A 6 -50.71 -17.86 22.73
N ILE A 7 -50.43 -19.14 22.45
CA ILE A 7 -49.05 -19.66 22.47
C ILE A 7 -48.28 -19.21 21.21
N VAL A 8 -48.97 -19.07 20.06
CA VAL A 8 -48.34 -18.57 18.82
C VAL A 8 -48.03 -17.08 18.90
N MET A 9 -48.90 -16.26 19.53
CA MET A 9 -48.62 -14.83 19.70
C MET A 9 -47.46 -14.54 20.68
N MET A 10 -47.24 -15.39 21.68
CA MET A 10 -46.12 -15.21 22.61
C MET A 10 -44.77 -15.62 22.00
N PHE A 11 -44.77 -16.52 21.02
CA PHE A 11 -43.56 -16.89 20.26
C PHE A 11 -43.18 -15.86 19.18
N CYS A 12 -44.15 -15.08 18.69
CA CYS A 12 -43.88 -13.97 17.77
C CYS A 12 -43.32 -12.73 18.49
N ILE A 13 -43.77 -12.43 19.71
CA ILE A 13 -43.29 -11.23 20.44
C ILE A 13 -41.88 -11.43 21.02
N GLY A 14 -41.48 -12.68 21.29
CA GLY A 14 -40.11 -13.02 21.72
C GLY A 14 -39.04 -13.00 20.62
N ASN A 15 -39.43 -12.98 19.34
CA ASN A 15 -38.50 -12.94 18.20
C ASN A 15 -38.55 -11.63 17.40
N LEU A 16 -39.41 -10.67 17.77
CA LEU A 16 -39.60 -9.42 17.01
C LEU A 16 -38.91 -8.19 17.62
N PHE A 17 -38.16 -8.32 18.72
CA PHE A 17 -37.55 -7.19 19.42
C PHE A 17 -36.14 -7.45 19.96
N ILE A 18 -35.23 -7.98 19.15
CA ILE A 18 -33.81 -7.58 19.20
C ILE A 18 -33.25 -7.65 17.79
N PHE A 19 -33.57 -6.64 16.97
CA PHE A 19 -32.71 -6.01 15.95
C PHE A 19 -33.53 -4.90 15.25
N ALA A 20 -34.18 -4.06 16.05
CA ALA A 20 -34.54 -2.72 15.65
C ALA A 20 -33.49 -1.77 16.25
N SER A 21 -32.24 -1.91 15.79
CA SER A 21 -31.26 -0.84 15.94
C SER A 21 -31.42 0.04 14.72
N PHE A 22 -32.33 1.01 14.84
CA PHE A 22 -32.29 2.31 14.19
C PHE A 22 -31.61 2.34 12.80
N ASP A 23 -32.42 2.41 11.74
CA ASP A 23 -32.10 3.18 10.52
C ASP A 23 -32.10 4.68 10.86
N ASN A 24 -31.22 5.04 11.78
CA ASN A 24 -30.69 6.38 11.93
C ASN A 24 -29.17 6.24 11.84
N THR A 25 -28.71 5.55 10.80
CA THR A 25 -27.41 5.81 10.21
C THR A 25 -27.49 7.25 9.74
N SER A 26 -27.07 8.15 10.63
CA SER A 26 -26.55 9.44 10.23
C SER A 26 -25.75 9.21 8.96
N ILE A 27 -26.21 9.79 7.86
CA ILE A 27 -25.45 9.95 6.63
C ILE A 27 -24.33 10.91 6.99
N TYR A 28 -23.32 10.39 7.70
CA TYR A 28 -21.96 10.84 7.56
C TYR A 28 -21.45 10.08 6.34
N THR A 29 -21.48 10.78 5.23
CA THR A 29 -20.81 10.43 3.99
C THR A 29 -19.35 10.03 4.26
N VAL A 30 -19.07 8.75 4.02
CA VAL A 30 -17.92 8.18 3.27
C VAL A 30 -16.55 8.79 3.52
N GLU A 31 -15.76 8.13 4.37
CA GLU A 31 -14.30 8.07 4.24
C GLU A 31 -13.95 6.66 3.73
N THR A 32 -13.23 6.57 2.61
CA THR A 32 -12.65 5.30 2.15
C THR A 32 -11.44 4.96 3.02
N GLU A 33 -11.22 3.69 3.38
CA GLU A 33 -10.09 3.32 4.27
C GLU A 33 -8.69 3.72 3.72
N SER A 34 -8.58 3.98 2.41
CA SER A 34 -7.41 4.58 1.75
C SER A 34 -7.15 6.03 2.19
N GLU A 35 -8.21 6.80 2.51
CA GLU A 35 -8.12 8.16 3.08
C GLU A 35 -7.57 8.15 4.52
N ILE A 36 -7.82 7.09 5.30
CA ILE A 36 -7.28 6.92 6.66
C ILE A 36 -5.77 6.57 6.63
N ILE A 37 -5.32 5.78 5.64
CA ILE A 37 -3.90 5.45 5.44
C ILE A 37 -3.11 6.65 4.89
N ILE A 38 -3.76 7.44 4.04
CA ILE A 38 -3.33 8.78 3.63
C ILE A 38 -3.18 9.63 4.91
N ASP A 39 -4.22 9.78 5.73
CA ASP A 39 -4.18 10.62 6.92
C ASP A 39 -3.11 10.23 7.95
N GLN A 40 -2.78 8.93 8.08
CA GLN A 40 -1.71 8.45 8.95
C GLN A 40 -0.29 8.59 8.35
N LEU A 41 -0.14 8.69 7.03
CA LEU A 41 1.09 9.21 6.40
C LEU A 41 1.19 10.75 6.58
N TYR A 42 0.05 11.45 6.67
CA TYR A 42 -0.06 12.92 6.76
C TYR A 42 -0.03 13.51 8.20
N GLU A 43 -0.10 12.70 9.27
CA GLU A 43 0.09 13.20 10.66
C GLU A 43 1.53 13.70 10.93
N SER A 44 2.49 13.40 10.04
CA SER A 44 3.71 14.17 9.88
C SER A 44 3.60 15.03 8.62
N LYS A 45 3.61 16.36 8.76
CA LYS A 45 3.44 17.33 7.65
C LYS A 45 4.52 17.29 6.54
N ASN A 46 5.48 16.37 6.60
CA ASN A 46 6.69 16.33 5.77
C ASN A 46 6.85 14.98 5.04
N VAL A 47 5.74 14.37 4.60
CA VAL A 47 5.75 13.13 3.81
C VAL A 47 5.34 13.44 2.38
N GLU A 48 6.21 13.14 1.42
CA GLU A 48 5.87 13.17 0.00
C GLU A 48 5.26 11.82 -0.39
N THR A 49 4.12 11.81 -1.07
CA THR A 49 3.38 10.58 -1.35
C THR A 49 3.08 10.46 -2.84
N TYR A 50 3.29 9.27 -3.38
CA TYR A 50 3.09 8.91 -4.77
C TYR A 50 2.13 7.71 -4.85
N LYS A 51 1.02 7.87 -5.57
CA LYS A 51 0.05 6.79 -5.80
C LYS A 51 0.36 6.08 -7.12
N PHE A 52 0.52 4.76 -7.07
CA PHE A 52 0.81 3.93 -8.22
C PHE A 52 -0.29 2.92 -8.46
N ILE A 53 -0.98 3.08 -9.59
CA ILE A 53 -2.01 2.15 -10.06
C ILE A 53 -1.37 1.16 -11.00
N ILE A 54 -1.54 -0.14 -10.73
CA ILE A 54 -1.09 -1.21 -11.63
C ILE A 54 -2.33 -1.85 -12.23
N ASP A 55 -2.70 -1.38 -13.42
CA ASP A 55 -3.73 -2.04 -14.21
C ASP A 55 -3.14 -3.28 -14.92
N ASN A 56 -3.89 -4.37 -14.97
CA ASN A 56 -3.48 -5.63 -15.62
C ASN A 56 -2.23 -6.30 -14.99
N ALA A 57 -2.08 -6.21 -13.67
CA ALA A 57 -1.13 -7.05 -12.95
C ALA A 57 -1.47 -8.53 -13.18
N ILE A 58 -0.47 -9.36 -13.43
CA ILE A 58 -0.64 -10.82 -13.45
C ILE A 58 -0.82 -11.28 -12.00
N GLU A 59 -1.63 -12.33 -11.78
CA GLU A 59 -1.76 -13.01 -10.47
C GLU A 59 -0.37 -13.33 -9.88
N ASN A 60 -0.21 -13.14 -8.56
CA ASN A 60 1.06 -13.28 -7.83
C ASN A 60 2.17 -12.29 -8.23
N GLY A 61 1.83 -11.01 -8.38
CA GLY A 61 2.81 -9.96 -8.63
C GLY A 61 3.55 -9.48 -7.36
N CYS A 62 4.68 -8.81 -7.57
CA CYS A 62 5.41 -8.13 -6.51
C CYS A 62 6.05 -6.82 -6.96
N ILE A 63 6.43 -5.96 -6.00
CA ILE A 63 7.31 -4.81 -6.24
C ILE A 63 8.64 -5.07 -5.57
N ASN A 64 9.66 -5.25 -6.39
CA ASN A 64 11.05 -5.38 -5.96
C ASN A 64 11.66 -3.99 -5.78
N VAL A 65 12.19 -3.73 -4.59
CA VAL A 65 12.97 -2.53 -4.30
C VAL A 65 14.44 -2.90 -4.34
N THR A 66 15.24 -2.20 -5.17
CA THR A 66 16.68 -2.44 -5.25
C THR A 66 17.44 -1.13 -5.03
N TYR A 67 18.44 -1.19 -4.15
CA TYR A 67 19.29 -0.06 -3.78
C TYR A 67 20.64 -0.22 -4.48
N TYR A 68 21.17 0.85 -5.07
CA TYR A 68 22.45 0.84 -5.80
C TYR A 68 23.38 1.96 -5.34
N ILE A 69 24.67 1.64 -5.28
CA ILE A 69 25.77 2.60 -5.16
C ILE A 69 26.72 2.33 -6.32
N ASP A 70 26.97 3.32 -7.18
CA ASP A 70 27.80 3.20 -8.38
C ASP A 70 27.42 1.98 -9.24
N ASP A 71 26.12 1.85 -9.52
CA ASP A 71 25.51 0.74 -10.28
C ASP A 71 25.66 -0.66 -9.67
N LYS A 72 26.20 -0.77 -8.45
CA LYS A 72 26.28 -2.03 -7.71
C LYS A 72 25.10 -2.15 -6.75
N ALA A 73 24.34 -3.24 -6.90
CA ALA A 73 23.23 -3.54 -6.02
C ALA A 73 23.72 -3.81 -4.59
N VAL A 74 23.12 -3.11 -3.62
CA VAL A 74 23.31 -3.32 -2.19
C VAL A 74 22.28 -4.33 -1.72
N LYS A 75 22.74 -5.42 -1.11
CA LYS A 75 21.83 -6.42 -0.52
C LYS A 75 21.20 -5.85 0.76
N THR A 76 19.89 -5.86 0.81
CA THR A 76 19.11 -5.52 2.01
C THR A 76 18.05 -6.60 2.23
N ASN A 77 17.53 -6.69 3.45
CA ASN A 77 16.51 -7.68 3.81
C ASN A 77 15.08 -7.21 3.51
N TYR A 78 14.90 -6.03 2.89
CA TYR A 78 13.67 -5.23 2.95
C TYR A 78 12.91 -5.10 1.61
N ASN A 79 13.03 -6.07 0.69
CA ASN A 79 12.96 -5.71 -0.74
C ASN A 79 11.71 -6.08 -1.52
N VAL A 80 10.63 -6.55 -0.91
CA VAL A 80 9.50 -7.03 -1.72
C VAL A 80 8.14 -6.72 -1.10
N LEU A 81 7.27 -6.07 -1.87
CA LEU A 81 5.82 -6.06 -1.66
C LEU A 81 5.18 -7.16 -2.49
N VAL A 82 4.52 -8.13 -1.84
CA VAL A 82 3.89 -9.27 -2.52
C VAL A 82 2.37 -9.14 -2.50
N PHE A 83 1.73 -9.47 -3.62
CA PHE A 83 0.28 -9.46 -3.75
C PHE A 83 -0.21 -10.60 -4.65
N GLN A 84 -1.27 -11.29 -4.21
CA GLN A 84 -1.75 -12.53 -4.86
C GLN A 84 -2.88 -12.26 -5.87
N ASP A 85 -3.76 -11.31 -5.56
CA ASP A 85 -4.88 -10.92 -6.42
C ASP A 85 -4.56 -9.65 -7.23
N GLU A 86 -5.40 -9.34 -8.24
CA GLU A 86 -5.34 -8.09 -9.01
C GLU A 86 -5.21 -6.90 -8.06
N THR A 87 -4.00 -6.36 -7.97
CA THR A 87 -3.72 -5.21 -7.12
C THR A 87 -3.98 -3.96 -7.91
N SER A 88 -5.11 -3.32 -7.61
CA SER A 88 -5.49 -2.06 -8.26
C SER A 88 -4.41 -0.98 -8.07
N TYR A 89 -3.87 -0.80 -6.86
CA TYR A 89 -2.80 0.18 -6.61
C TYR A 89 -2.04 0.00 -5.28
N PHE A 90 -0.92 0.71 -5.15
CA PHE A 90 -0.14 0.89 -3.93
C PHE A 90 0.36 2.35 -3.83
N PHE A 91 0.76 2.76 -2.63
CA PHE A 91 1.32 4.06 -2.33
C PHE A 91 2.80 3.92 -1.98
N ILE A 92 3.60 4.86 -2.48
CA ILE A 92 4.98 5.09 -2.04
C ILE A 92 4.99 6.42 -1.28
N GLY A 93 5.33 6.39 0.00
CA GLY A 93 5.58 7.59 0.80
C GLY A 93 7.07 7.78 1.03
N THR A 94 7.55 9.01 1.12
CA THR A 94 8.93 9.32 1.49
C THR A 94 8.97 10.42 2.56
N THR A 95 9.88 10.29 3.51
CA THR A 95 10.36 11.41 4.32
C THR A 95 11.82 11.67 3.96
N SER A 96 12.45 12.63 4.65
CA SER A 96 13.89 12.85 4.52
C SER A 96 14.74 11.61 4.80
N LYS A 97 14.25 10.57 5.48
CA LYS A 97 15.05 9.38 5.83
C LYS A 97 14.34 8.04 5.63
N CYS A 98 13.05 8.05 5.37
CA CYS A 98 12.27 6.82 5.32
C CYS A 98 11.54 6.69 4.00
N LEU A 99 11.49 5.47 3.52
CA LEU A 99 10.68 5.03 2.40
C LEU A 99 9.53 4.19 2.94
N PHE A 100 8.31 4.46 2.49
CA PHE A 100 7.10 3.77 2.89
C PHE A 100 6.48 3.14 1.65
N LEU A 101 6.13 1.86 1.71
CA LEU A 101 5.34 1.21 0.66
C LEU A 101 4.08 0.64 1.29
N ARG A 102 2.92 0.91 0.70
CA ARG A 102 1.65 0.44 1.23
C ARG A 102 0.70 0.03 0.12
N PRO A 103 0.21 -1.22 0.12
CA PRO A 103 -0.86 -1.60 -0.79
C PRO A 103 -2.20 -1.00 -0.36
N ASP A 104 -3.14 -0.86 -1.31
CA ASP A 104 -4.49 -0.35 -1.03
C ASP A 104 -5.37 -1.26 -0.15
N GLU A 105 -5.11 -2.56 -0.12
CA GLU A 105 -6.02 -3.53 0.51
C GLU A 105 -5.41 -4.27 1.70
N LYS A 106 -6.29 -4.66 2.63
CA LYS A 106 -5.98 -5.37 3.88
C LYS A 106 -5.43 -6.79 3.69
N HIS A 107 -5.50 -7.37 2.49
CA HIS A 107 -5.12 -8.78 2.23
C HIS A 107 -3.76 -8.95 1.54
N LYS A 108 -2.99 -7.87 1.38
CA LYS A 108 -1.67 -7.90 0.74
C LYS A 108 -0.58 -8.01 1.80
N ARG A 109 0.37 -8.92 1.57
CA ARG A 109 1.45 -9.19 2.53
C ARG A 109 2.63 -8.30 2.19
N PHE A 110 2.93 -7.38 3.09
CA PHE A 110 4.18 -6.66 3.03
C PHE A 110 5.06 -7.05 4.20
N THR A 111 6.30 -7.41 3.87
CA THR A 111 7.25 -7.88 4.87
C THR A 111 7.79 -6.72 5.71
N ASP A 112 7.88 -5.48 5.17
CA ASP A 112 8.35 -4.29 5.90
C ASP A 112 7.82 -2.94 5.34
N GLY A 113 6.67 -2.48 5.86
CA GLY A 113 5.95 -1.21 5.57
C GLY A 113 6.75 0.06 5.37
N LYS A 114 7.92 0.11 6.00
CA LYS A 114 8.74 1.29 6.18
C LYS A 114 10.19 0.84 6.21
N VAL A 115 11.02 1.48 5.40
CA VAL A 115 12.46 1.27 5.35
C VAL A 115 13.15 2.56 5.76
N ASP A 116 13.97 2.51 6.81
CA ASP A 116 14.86 3.61 7.16
C ASP A 116 16.11 3.54 6.29
N VAL A 117 16.16 4.36 5.25
CA VAL A 117 17.27 4.31 4.28
C VAL A 117 18.56 4.86 4.87
N SER A 118 18.50 5.66 5.95
CA SER A 118 19.69 6.14 6.66
C SER A 118 20.44 5.02 7.37
N SER A 119 19.75 3.93 7.70
CA SER A 119 20.38 2.72 8.25
C SER A 119 21.10 1.88 7.20
N ILE A 120 20.79 2.11 5.90
CA ILE A 120 21.44 1.43 4.78
C ILE A 120 22.70 2.20 4.37
N ASP A 121 22.53 3.47 4.00
CA ASP A 121 23.61 4.41 3.65
C ASP A 121 23.06 5.85 3.65
N GLU A 122 23.86 6.81 4.09
CA GLU A 122 23.48 8.22 4.12
C GLU A 122 23.13 8.77 2.72
N GLY A 123 23.78 8.31 1.65
CA GLY A 123 23.48 8.78 0.30
C GLY A 123 22.07 8.45 -0.19
N PHE A 124 21.42 7.41 0.37
CA PHE A 124 20.03 7.10 0.03
C PHE A 124 19.02 8.11 0.59
N ILE A 125 19.35 8.82 1.67
CA ILE A 125 18.58 9.97 2.16
C ILE A 125 18.52 11.05 1.06
N TYR A 126 19.66 11.30 0.41
CA TYR A 126 19.74 12.27 -0.69
C TYR A 126 19.05 11.77 -1.96
N ALA A 127 19.08 10.47 -2.23
CA ALA A 127 18.32 9.87 -3.32
C ALA A 127 16.81 10.09 -3.16
N LEU A 128 16.25 9.89 -1.95
CA LEU A 128 14.81 10.07 -1.69
C LEU A 128 14.27 11.48 -1.99
N GLN A 129 15.14 12.47 -2.11
CA GLN A 129 14.77 13.86 -2.42
C GLN A 129 14.63 14.12 -3.93
N ASN A 130 15.02 13.17 -4.78
CA ASN A 130 15.04 13.38 -6.23
C ASN A 130 14.55 12.15 -6.98
N VAL A 131 13.31 12.23 -7.47
CA VAL A 131 12.72 11.23 -8.36
C VAL A 131 13.19 11.50 -9.78
N SER A 132 13.86 10.53 -10.41
CA SER A 132 14.26 10.63 -11.81
C SER A 132 13.30 10.00 -12.80
N TYR A 133 12.49 9.05 -12.34
CA TYR A 133 11.55 8.35 -13.20
C TYR A 133 10.30 7.92 -12.45
N ILE A 134 9.17 8.12 -13.11
CA ILE A 134 7.84 7.63 -12.73
C ILE A 134 7.24 7.03 -14.00
N ARG A 135 6.83 5.76 -13.94
CA ARG A 135 6.12 5.13 -15.06
C ARG A 135 4.73 5.75 -15.19
N GLU A 136 4.39 6.24 -16.38
CA GLU A 136 3.07 6.81 -16.69
C GLU A 136 2.25 5.94 -17.66
N GLU A 137 2.87 4.95 -18.29
CA GLU A 137 2.22 4.11 -19.30
C GLU A 137 1.17 3.18 -18.69
N LYS A 138 -0.05 3.22 -19.25
CA LYS A 138 -1.19 2.37 -18.86
C LYS A 138 -1.19 0.99 -19.55
N GLY A 139 -0.12 0.64 -20.25
CA GLY A 139 0.02 -0.65 -20.91
C GLY A 139 0.23 -1.79 -19.92
N MET A 140 0.10 -3.04 -20.39
CA MET A 140 0.39 -4.22 -19.59
C MET A 140 1.80 -4.15 -19.00
N ILE A 141 1.90 -4.25 -17.68
CA ILE A 141 3.16 -4.29 -16.93
C ILE A 141 3.83 -5.65 -17.12
N ARG A 142 5.14 -5.65 -17.36
CA ARG A 142 5.94 -6.87 -17.54
C ARG A 142 6.91 -7.06 -16.39
N ASN A 143 7.34 -8.31 -16.20
CA ASN A 143 8.38 -8.63 -15.23
C ASN A 143 9.64 -7.78 -15.46
N ASN A 144 10.21 -7.23 -14.39
CA ASN A 144 11.31 -6.27 -14.34
C ASN A 144 11.05 -4.86 -14.89
N ASP A 145 9.81 -4.53 -15.23
CA ASP A 145 9.46 -3.16 -15.62
C ASP A 145 9.75 -2.18 -14.48
N LEU A 146 10.46 -1.10 -14.80
CA LEU A 146 10.71 0.01 -13.87
C LEU A 146 9.41 0.80 -13.66
N ILE A 147 9.08 1.03 -12.39
CA ILE A 147 7.88 1.75 -11.95
C ILE A 147 8.25 3.12 -11.41
N MET A 148 9.30 3.17 -10.58
CA MET A 148 9.78 4.41 -9.99
C MET A 148 11.28 4.31 -9.74
N GLN A 149 11.95 5.46 -9.82
CA GLN A 149 13.36 5.60 -9.53
C GLN A 149 13.64 6.88 -8.76
N PHE A 150 14.40 6.74 -7.69
CA PHE A 150 15.04 7.84 -6.98
C PHE A 150 16.53 7.83 -7.29
N GLU A 151 17.12 8.98 -7.58
CA GLU A 151 18.56 9.04 -7.83
C GLU A 151 19.19 10.36 -7.40
N ASN A 152 20.41 10.29 -6.90
CA ASN A 152 21.18 11.49 -6.60
C ASN A 152 22.69 11.18 -6.61
N ASN A 153 23.50 12.22 -6.80
CA ASN A 153 24.93 12.13 -6.58
C ASN A 153 25.26 12.71 -5.19
N TYR A 154 25.93 11.94 -4.36
CA TYR A 154 26.37 12.37 -3.03
C TYR A 154 27.78 11.87 -2.77
N ASN A 155 28.66 12.75 -2.28
CA ASN A 155 30.06 12.42 -1.97
C ASN A 155 30.81 11.66 -3.09
N ASN A 156 30.62 12.08 -4.35
CA ASN A 156 31.18 11.45 -5.56
C ASN A 156 30.69 10.03 -5.86
N HIS A 157 29.59 9.59 -5.24
CA HIS A 157 28.93 8.33 -5.53
C HIS A 157 27.54 8.56 -6.13
N ASN A 158 27.14 7.68 -7.05
CA ASN A 158 25.79 7.68 -7.62
C ASN A 158 24.90 6.73 -6.83
N TYR A 159 23.88 7.29 -6.18
CA TYR A 159 22.89 6.53 -5.43
C TYR A 159 21.62 6.40 -6.26
N ARG A 160 21.07 5.18 -6.31
CA ARG A 160 19.81 4.90 -7.02
C ARG A 160 18.95 3.93 -6.21
N ILE A 161 17.65 4.21 -6.11
CA ILE A 161 16.65 3.30 -5.55
C ILE A 161 15.64 3.02 -6.66
N GLU A 162 15.52 1.76 -7.07
CA GLU A 162 14.60 1.33 -8.12
C GLU A 162 13.45 0.51 -7.55
N PHE A 163 12.26 0.77 -8.07
CA PHE A 163 11.05 0.02 -7.83
C PHE A 163 10.69 -0.66 -9.14
N LYS A 164 10.76 -1.99 -9.17
CA LYS A 164 10.47 -2.79 -10.35
C LYS A 164 9.34 -3.77 -10.07
N TYR A 165 8.46 -3.93 -11.05
CA TYR A 165 7.47 -5.00 -10.98
C TYR A 165 8.15 -6.35 -11.15
N GLY A 166 7.77 -7.31 -10.31
CA GLY A 166 8.19 -8.69 -10.38
C GLY A 166 6.98 -9.61 -10.46
N VAL A 167 7.18 -10.80 -11.02
CA VAL A 167 6.25 -11.93 -10.81
C VAL A 167 6.86 -12.78 -9.71
N ASP A 168 6.14 -12.96 -8.61
CA ASP A 168 6.58 -13.85 -7.54
C ASP A 168 6.45 -15.29 -8.04
N THR A 169 7.59 -15.97 -8.18
CA THR A 169 7.63 -17.37 -8.63
C THR A 169 7.69 -18.35 -7.45
N MET A 170 7.45 -17.88 -6.22
CA MET A 170 7.43 -18.73 -5.02
C MET A 170 6.16 -19.58 -4.91
#